data_AF-A0A2P2IAD2-F1
#
_entry.id   AF-A0A2P2IAD2-F1
#
_cell.length_a   1.000
_cell.length_b   1.000
_cell.length_c   1.000
_cell.angle_alpha   90.00
_cell.angle_beta   90.00
_cell.angle_gamma   90.00
#
_symmetry.space_group_name_H-M   'P 1'
#
loop_
_entity.id
_entity.type
_entity.pdbx_description
1 polymer ?
#
loop_
_entity_poly.entity_id
_entity_poly.type
_entity_poly.pdbx_seq_one_letter_code
_entity_poly.pdbx_strand_id
1 'polypeptide(L)'
;MSSRSYAGSIQLPDTNIIFRNIKSAKRFAIDIGGSLTKIAYYSTIAYRKALYNISGDDSQGTNQQSGGSESDLYETSEIERLHFVKFETKYIEQCLDFLRINLLGRESVSGKIIKVTGGGAYKYSDLIQEKLGLIVDKEDEMACLIKGCNFLLRNIPDEQFEFDKHGDPQYKFINSDPNIFPYLLVNIGSGVSIMKVESDSSYERIGGTSLGGGTFWGLGSLLTGAHGFDELLDLASEGD
;
A
#
# COMPACT_ATOMS: atom_id res chain seq x y z
N MET A 1 -3.88 18.06 35.80
CA MET A 1 -3.84 17.73 34.37
C MET A 1 -3.12 16.41 34.23
N SER A 2 -3.82 15.33 33.90
CA SER A 2 -3.26 13.98 33.77
C SER A 2 -2.51 13.86 32.45
N SER A 3 -1.19 13.76 32.49
CA SER A 3 -0.36 13.45 31.32
C SER A 3 -0.71 12.03 30.83
N ARG A 4 -1.31 11.92 29.65
CA ARG A 4 -1.47 10.63 28.97
C ARG A 4 -0.06 10.14 28.57
N SER A 5 0.51 9.20 29.31
CA SER A 5 1.71 8.49 28.85
C SER A 5 1.28 7.45 27.83
N TYR A 6 1.57 7.69 26.56
CA TYR A 6 1.32 6.73 25.50
C TYR A 6 2.35 5.60 25.53
N ALA A 7 1.94 4.42 25.04
CA ALA A 7 2.72 3.19 25.06
C ALA A 7 4.12 3.38 24.46
N GLY A 8 5.12 2.78 25.10
CA GLY A 8 6.52 2.84 24.71
C GLY A 8 6.76 2.39 23.27
N SER A 9 7.81 2.96 22.66
CA SER A 9 8.21 2.74 21.28
C SER A 9 8.43 1.25 20.98
N ILE A 10 7.61 0.67 20.11
CA ILE A 10 8.02 -0.52 19.37
C ILE A 10 9.02 -0.06 18.32
N GLN A 11 10.19 -0.70 18.29
CA GLN A 11 11.06 -0.61 17.12
C GLN A 11 10.38 -1.35 15.97
N LEU A 12 9.96 -0.60 14.95
CA LEU A 12 9.53 -1.19 13.69
C LEU A 12 10.70 -2.03 13.14
N PRO A 13 10.45 -3.22 12.56
CA PRO A 13 11.48 -4.02 11.89
C PRO A 13 12.30 -3.15 10.94
N ASP A 14 13.57 -3.50 10.75
CA ASP A 14 14.59 -2.69 10.09
C ASP A 14 14.01 -1.81 8.96
N THR A 15 13.81 -0.53 9.27
CA THR A 15 12.84 0.34 8.56
C THR A 15 13.15 0.57 7.09
N ASN A 16 14.40 0.34 6.68
CA ASN A 16 14.85 0.32 5.29
C ASN A 16 14.19 -0.80 4.47
N ILE A 17 13.77 -1.90 5.11
CA ILE A 17 13.05 -3.02 4.47
C ILE A 17 11.59 -2.65 4.25
N ILE A 18 10.96 -1.95 5.20
CA ILE A 18 9.54 -1.62 5.19
C ILE A 18 9.26 -0.50 4.18
N PHE A 19 10.07 0.57 4.19
CA PHE A 19 9.89 1.73 3.34
C PHE A 19 10.98 1.80 2.25
N ARG A 20 10.95 0.83 1.33
CA ARG A 20 11.92 0.73 0.23
C ARG A 20 11.84 1.94 -0.70
N ASN A 21 12.99 2.47 -1.10
CA ASN A 21 13.09 3.59 -2.03
C ASN A 21 12.29 4.84 -1.61
N ILE A 22 12.00 4.99 -0.31
CA ILE A 22 11.18 6.10 0.20
C ILE A 22 11.79 7.47 -0.12
N LYS A 23 13.12 7.57 -0.19
CA LYS A 23 13.82 8.82 -0.56
C LYS A 23 13.54 9.27 -2.01
N SER A 24 13.18 8.36 -2.92
CA SER A 24 12.78 8.69 -4.31
C SER A 24 11.26 8.65 -4.50
N ALA A 25 10.49 8.61 -3.40
CA ALA A 25 9.04 8.60 -3.49
C ALA A 25 8.51 9.96 -3.95
N LYS A 26 7.60 9.93 -4.92
CA LYS A 26 7.07 11.14 -5.56
C LYS A 26 5.72 11.56 -4.98
N ARG A 27 4.87 10.61 -4.59
CA ARG A 27 3.56 10.86 -3.97
C ARG A 27 3.22 9.82 -2.92
N PHE A 28 2.43 10.24 -1.94
CA PHE A 28 1.92 9.44 -0.84
C PHE A 28 0.41 9.55 -0.75
N ALA A 29 -0.23 8.43 -0.43
CA ALA A 29 -1.61 8.37 0.01
C ALA A 29 -1.69 7.52 1.28
N ILE A 30 -2.57 7.90 2.20
CA ILE A 30 -2.77 7.20 3.48
C ILE A 30 -4.25 6.85 3.65
N ASP A 31 -4.56 5.59 3.92
CA ASP A 31 -5.86 5.16 4.45
C ASP A 31 -5.71 4.91 5.96
N ILE A 32 -6.36 5.73 6.78
CA ILE A 32 -6.31 5.63 8.24
C ILE A 32 -7.62 5.02 8.75
N GLY A 33 -7.65 3.69 8.83
CA GLY A 33 -8.75 2.95 9.43
C GLY A 33 -8.74 2.95 10.95
N GLY A 34 -9.79 2.38 11.55
CA GLY A 34 -9.92 2.27 13.01
C GLY A 34 -8.81 1.43 13.66
N SER A 35 -8.48 0.29 13.04
CA SER A 35 -7.46 -0.65 13.55
C SER A 35 -6.12 -0.56 12.82
N LEU A 36 -6.14 -0.39 11.49
CA LEU A 36 -4.94 -0.39 10.65
C LEU A 36 -4.86 0.89 9.83
N THR A 37 -3.63 1.41 9.72
CA THR A 37 -3.26 2.43 8.75
C THR A 37 -2.53 1.77 7.59
N LYS A 38 -2.84 2.18 6.36
CA LYS A 38 -2.18 1.74 5.13
C LYS A 38 -1.61 2.95 4.42
N ILE A 39 -0.40 2.80 3.90
CA ILE A 39 0.29 3.81 3.11
C ILE A 39 0.57 3.19 1.74
N ALA A 40 0.21 3.93 0.70
CA ALA A 40 0.63 3.65 -0.67
C ALA A 40 1.48 4.80 -1.17
N TYR A 41 2.61 4.49 -1.80
CA TYR A 41 3.46 5.47 -2.46
C TYR A 41 4.15 4.85 -3.66
N TYR A 42 4.46 5.66 -4.66
CA TYR A 42 5.29 5.21 -5.77
C TYR A 42 6.62 5.94 -5.80
N SER A 43 7.66 5.18 -6.17
CA SER A 43 9.05 5.65 -6.29
C SER A 43 9.61 5.24 -7.65
N THR A 44 10.58 5.98 -8.17
CA THR A 44 11.36 5.52 -9.33
C THR A 44 12.53 4.64 -8.89
N ILE A 45 12.74 3.57 -9.65
CA ILE A 45 13.89 2.67 -9.53
C ILE A 45 14.65 2.76 -10.86
N ALA A 46 15.88 3.25 -10.80
CA ALA A 46 16.78 3.22 -11.93
C ALA A 46 17.29 1.79 -12.13
N TYR A 47 17.26 1.31 -13.37
CA TYR A 47 17.90 0.05 -13.76
C TYR A 47 18.73 0.26 -15.02
N ARG A 48 19.81 -0.51 -15.13
CA ARG A 48 20.72 -0.47 -16.27
C ARG A 48 20.36 -1.60 -17.21
N LYS A 49 20.05 -1.26 -18.45
CA LYS A 49 19.87 -2.21 -19.54
C LYS A 49 21.15 -2.25 -20.35
N ALA A 50 21.82 -3.40 -20.38
CA ALA A 50 23.00 -3.58 -21.23
C ALA A 50 22.59 -3.43 -22.71
N LEU A 51 23.33 -2.61 -23.44
CA LEU A 51 23.16 -2.45 -24.88
C LEU A 51 24.08 -3.47 -25.56
N TYR A 52 23.49 -4.43 -26.26
CA TYR A 52 24.23 -5.38 -27.08
C TYR A 52 24.05 -5.00 -28.55
N ASN A 53 25.14 -4.68 -29.22
CA ASN A 53 25.13 -4.56 -30.68
C ASN A 53 25.05 -5.98 -31.26
N ILE A 54 23.89 -6.35 -31.79
CA ILE A 54 23.76 -7.56 -32.62
C ILE A 54 24.30 -7.19 -34.02
N SER A 55 25.61 -6.95 -34.11
CA SER A 55 26.31 -6.85 -35.38
C SER A 55 26.69 -8.27 -35.80
N GLY A 56 25.72 -8.97 -36.38
CA GLY A 56 25.95 -10.14 -37.22
C GLY A 56 25.95 -9.69 -38.67
N ASP A 57 27.03 -9.05 -39.13
CA ASP A 57 27.44 -9.17 -40.52
C ASP A 57 28.95 -8.94 -40.64
N ASP A 58 29.63 -9.95 -41.15
CA ASP A 58 31.07 -9.99 -41.38
C ASP A 58 31.42 -9.08 -42.56
N SER A 59 32.15 -7.98 -42.34
CA SER A 59 33.14 -7.50 -43.32
C SER A 59 34.06 -6.40 -42.76
N GLN A 60 35.28 -6.86 -42.46
CA GLN A 60 36.59 -6.20 -42.58
C GLN A 60 36.69 -4.66 -42.48
N GLY A 61 37.32 -4.24 -41.39
CA GLY A 61 38.54 -3.42 -41.47
C GLY A 61 38.35 -1.90 -41.50
N THR A 62 38.57 -1.26 -40.36
CA THR A 62 39.61 -0.22 -40.20
C THR A 62 39.70 0.23 -38.74
N ASN A 63 40.92 0.30 -38.22
CA ASN A 63 41.23 0.84 -36.90
C ASN A 63 40.74 2.29 -36.80
N GLN A 64 39.73 2.54 -35.97
CA GLN A 64 39.55 3.81 -35.31
C GLN A 64 39.54 3.56 -33.80
N GLN A 65 40.56 4.12 -33.14
CA GLN A 65 40.55 4.33 -31.70
C GLN A 65 39.40 5.29 -31.39
N SER A 66 38.33 4.77 -30.82
CA SER A 66 37.24 5.57 -30.28
C SER A 66 37.19 5.28 -28.78
N GLY A 67 37.55 6.29 -27.99
CA GLY A 67 37.31 6.28 -26.55
C GLY A 67 35.80 6.28 -26.30
N GLY A 68 35.20 5.09 -26.24
CA GLY A 68 33.82 4.93 -25.80
C GLY A 68 33.75 5.22 -24.31
N SER A 69 32.97 6.22 -23.92
CA SER A 69 32.68 6.46 -22.51
C SER A 69 31.89 5.28 -21.95
N GLU A 70 32.06 4.99 -20.66
CA GLU A 70 31.33 3.93 -19.93
C GLU A 70 29.79 4.01 -20.13
N SER A 71 29.28 5.18 -20.51
CA SER A 71 27.88 5.45 -20.90
C SER A 71 27.38 4.68 -22.10
N ASP A 72 28.26 4.17 -22.97
CA ASP A 72 27.86 3.58 -24.25
C ASP A 72 27.52 2.08 -24.11
N LEU A 73 27.77 1.49 -22.93
CA LEU A 73 27.57 0.06 -22.64
C LEU A 73 26.20 -0.27 -22.03
N TYR A 74 25.51 0.74 -21.50
CA TYR A 74 24.20 0.55 -20.88
C TYR A 74 23.32 1.78 -21.02
N GLU A 75 22.05 1.56 -21.33
CA GLU A 75 21.02 2.56 -21.19
C GLU A 75 20.49 2.53 -19.75
N THR A 76 20.38 3.70 -19.12
CA THR A 76 19.72 3.81 -17.83
C THR A 76 18.25 4.15 -18.07
N SER A 77 17.36 3.29 -17.62
CA SER A 77 15.92 3.52 -17.67
C SER A 77 15.36 3.58 -16.25
N GLU A 78 14.26 4.30 -16.07
CA GLU A 78 13.53 4.34 -14.81
C GLU A 78 12.25 3.52 -14.93
N ILE A 79 11.98 2.67 -13.93
CA ILE A 79 10.66 2.08 -13.74
C ILE A 79 10.00 2.69 -12.51
N GLU A 80 8.68 2.83 -12.58
CA GLU A 80 7.88 3.21 -11.43
C GLU A 80 7.48 1.98 -10.64
N ARG A 81 7.60 2.05 -9.32
CA ARG A 81 7.18 0.98 -8.42
C ARG A 81 6.19 1.52 -7.40
N LEU A 82 5.03 0.87 -7.30
CA LEU A 82 4.06 1.09 -6.23
C LEU A 82 4.45 0.24 -5.01
N HIS A 83 4.43 0.87 -3.84
CA HIS A 83 4.74 0.24 -2.56
C HIS A 83 3.55 0.34 -1.64
N PHE A 84 3.36 -0.70 -0.83
CA PHE A 84 2.30 -0.79 0.18
C PHE A 84 2.93 -1.06 1.53
N VAL A 85 2.51 -0.29 2.53
CA VAL A 85 2.89 -0.49 3.93
C VAL A 85 1.64 -0.48 4.78
N LYS A 86 1.53 -1.40 5.74
CA LYS A 86 0.44 -1.42 6.72
C LYS A 86 1.00 -1.55 8.13
N PHE A 87 0.33 -0.94 9.09
CA PHE A 87 0.65 -1.05 10.51
C PHE A 87 -0.59 -0.73 11.36
N GLU A 88 -0.58 -1.09 12.64
CA GLU A 88 -1.67 -0.74 13.55
C GLU A 88 -1.80 0.78 13.74
N THR A 89 -3.02 1.32 13.62
CA THR A 89 -3.28 2.77 13.69
C THR A 89 -2.78 3.41 15.00
N LYS A 90 -2.65 2.63 16.08
CA LYS A 90 -2.07 3.12 17.34
C LYS A 90 -0.62 3.61 17.20
N TYR A 91 0.09 3.21 16.13
CA TYR A 91 1.47 3.62 15.82
C TYR A 91 1.59 4.75 14.80
N ILE A 92 0.48 5.42 14.45
CA ILE A 92 0.48 6.49 13.45
C ILE A 92 1.47 7.60 13.77
N GLU A 93 1.58 7.99 15.04
CA GLU A 93 2.46 9.10 15.44
C GLU A 93 3.93 8.77 15.17
N GLN A 94 4.37 7.55 15.55
CA GLN A 94 5.74 7.07 15.31
C GLN A 94 6.02 6.96 13.82
N CYS A 95 5.04 6.53 13.02
CA CYS A 95 5.16 6.51 11.57
C CYS A 95 5.34 7.94 11.01
N LEU A 96 4.58 8.92 11.48
CA LEU A 96 4.73 10.31 11.02
C LEU A 96 6.10 10.89 11.38
N ASP A 97 6.64 10.58 12.57
CA ASP A 97 8.01 10.97 12.93
C ASP A 97 9.04 10.33 12.00
N PHE A 98 8.87 9.05 11.65
CA PHE A 98 9.71 8.37 10.68
C PHE A 98 9.66 9.01 9.29
N LEU A 99 8.45 9.30 8.80
CA LEU A 99 8.26 9.96 7.50
C LEU A 99 8.89 11.34 7.48
N ARG A 100 8.76 12.11 8.57
CA ARG A 100 9.40 13.43 8.72
C ARG A 100 10.91 13.35 8.51
N ILE A 101 11.56 12.37 9.13
CA ILE A 101 13.03 12.21 9.06
C ILE A 101 13.47 11.75 7.66
N ASN A 102 12.72 10.85 7.02
CA ASN A 102 13.17 10.16 5.81
C ASN A 102 12.71 10.81 4.50
N LEU A 103 11.60 11.55 4.51
CA LEU A 103 11.05 12.22 3.32
C LEU A 103 11.41 13.69 3.22
N LEU A 104 11.54 14.37 4.36
CA LEU A 104 11.55 15.84 4.39
C LEU A 104 12.97 16.40 4.59
N GLY A 105 13.97 15.77 3.96
CA GLY A 105 15.37 16.21 4.04
C GLY A 105 15.54 17.68 3.63
N ARG A 106 15.62 18.59 4.62
CA ARG A 106 15.97 20.03 4.60
C ARG A 106 15.28 20.97 3.60
N GLU A 107 14.64 20.51 2.53
CA GLU A 107 13.81 21.34 1.67
C GLU A 107 12.40 21.47 2.26
N SER A 108 11.87 22.69 2.28
CA SER A 108 10.57 22.98 2.89
C SER A 108 9.45 22.29 2.11
N VAL A 109 8.94 21.21 2.68
CA VAL A 109 7.77 20.47 2.17
C VAL A 109 6.45 21.16 2.58
N SER A 110 6.59 22.30 3.25
CA SER A 110 5.49 23.18 3.66
C SER A 110 4.62 23.55 2.47
N GLY A 111 3.34 23.20 2.56
CA GLY A 111 2.34 23.52 1.54
C GLY A 111 2.15 22.45 0.46
N LYS A 112 2.88 21.32 0.50
CA LYS A 112 2.53 20.16 -0.34
C LYS A 112 1.30 19.44 0.23
N ILE A 113 0.55 18.80 -0.66
CA ILE A 113 -0.69 18.10 -0.31
C ILE A 113 -0.42 16.61 -0.09
N ILE A 114 -1.01 16.04 0.95
CA ILE A 114 -1.11 14.59 1.16
C ILE A 114 -2.57 14.16 1.10
N LYS A 115 -2.86 13.13 0.31
CA LYS A 115 -4.21 12.56 0.23
C LYS A 115 -4.41 11.54 1.32
N VAL A 116 -5.47 11.74 2.10
CA VAL A 116 -5.78 10.89 3.26
C VAL A 116 -7.25 10.49 3.20
N THR A 117 -7.51 9.21 3.40
CA THR A 117 -8.87 8.66 3.46
C THR A 117 -9.07 7.83 4.73
N GLY A 118 -10.27 7.28 4.90
CA GLY A 118 -10.69 6.57 6.10
C GLY A 118 -11.12 7.51 7.23
N GLY A 119 -11.82 6.98 8.24
CA GLY A 119 -12.26 7.78 9.39
C GLY A 119 -11.14 8.52 10.13
N GLY A 120 -9.92 8.00 10.09
CA GLY A 120 -8.75 8.64 10.67
C GLY A 120 -8.26 9.88 9.91
N ALA A 121 -8.67 10.11 8.65
CA ALA A 121 -8.41 11.35 7.92
C ALA A 121 -8.93 12.58 8.66
N TYR A 122 -10.05 12.43 9.39
CA TYR A 122 -10.60 13.48 10.24
C TYR A 122 -9.85 13.58 11.58
N LYS A 123 -9.64 12.43 12.23
CA LYS A 123 -9.07 12.35 13.58
C LYS A 123 -7.61 12.80 13.66
N TYR A 124 -6.82 12.51 12.64
CA TYR A 124 -5.36 12.73 12.64
C TYR A 124 -4.92 13.88 11.72
N SER A 125 -5.86 14.65 11.17
CA SER A 125 -5.58 15.78 10.26
C SER A 125 -4.57 16.76 10.85
N ASP A 126 -4.82 17.21 12.08
CA ASP A 126 -3.98 18.21 12.75
C ASP A 126 -2.59 17.64 13.08
N LEU A 127 -2.53 16.39 13.52
CA LEU A 127 -1.26 15.70 13.82
C LEU A 127 -0.38 15.56 12.58
N ILE A 128 -0.98 15.24 11.41
CA ILE A 128 -0.25 15.14 10.15
C ILE A 128 0.28 16.52 9.73
N GLN A 129 -0.54 17.56 9.84
CA GLN A 129 -0.13 18.94 9.55
C GLN A 129 1.01 19.38 10.47
N GLU A 130 0.91 19.12 11.76
CA GLU A 130 1.92 19.47 12.76
C GLU A 130 3.26 18.76 12.51
N LYS A 131 3.24 17.44 12.28
CA LYS A 131 4.46 16.65 12.16
C LYS A 131 5.12 16.75 10.79
N LEU A 132 4.34 16.83 9.71
CA LEU A 132 4.86 16.80 8.34
C LEU A 132 4.84 18.16 7.63
N GLY A 133 4.07 19.14 8.13
CA GLY A 133 3.88 20.42 7.42
C GLY A 133 3.08 20.30 6.11
N LEU A 134 2.40 19.17 5.91
CA LEU A 134 1.62 18.86 4.71
C LEU A 134 0.17 19.28 4.89
N ILE A 135 -0.46 19.78 3.82
CA ILE A 135 -1.89 20.05 3.77
C ILE A 135 -2.61 18.71 3.57
N VAL A 136 -3.47 18.34 4.51
CA VAL A 136 -4.28 17.13 4.43
C VAL A 136 -5.47 17.38 3.51
N ASP A 137 -5.51 16.65 2.41
CA ASP A 137 -6.62 16.60 1.48
C ASP A 137 -7.41 15.30 1.72
N LYS A 138 -8.64 15.46 2.21
CA LYS A 138 -9.46 14.35 2.70
C LYS A 138 -10.28 13.79 1.56
N GLU A 139 -10.10 12.51 1.30
CA GLU A 139 -10.81 11.77 0.25
C GLU A 139 -11.86 10.85 0.87
N ASP A 140 -12.99 10.67 0.18
CA ASP A 140 -14.04 9.75 0.60
C ASP A 140 -13.54 8.29 0.58
N GLU A 141 -13.74 7.57 1.68
CA GLU A 141 -13.23 6.20 1.90
C GLU A 141 -13.78 5.23 0.86
N MET A 142 -15.07 5.33 0.58
CA MET A 142 -15.76 4.43 -0.33
C MET A 142 -15.36 4.69 -1.80
N ALA A 143 -15.24 5.95 -2.18
CA ALA A 143 -14.75 6.35 -3.51
C ALA A 143 -13.31 5.89 -3.72
N CYS A 144 -12.43 6.07 -2.72
CA CYS A 144 -11.04 5.62 -2.79
C CYS A 144 -10.94 4.09 -2.90
N LEU A 145 -11.72 3.36 -2.12
CA LEU A 145 -11.78 1.90 -2.16
C LEU A 145 -12.17 1.38 -3.55
N ILE A 146 -13.24 1.92 -4.13
CA ILE A 146 -13.74 1.48 -5.45
C ILE A 146 -12.75 1.84 -6.56
N LYS A 147 -12.24 3.09 -6.57
CA LYS A 147 -11.24 3.53 -7.55
C LYS A 147 -9.97 2.69 -7.47
N GLY A 148 -9.49 2.41 -6.26
CA GLY A 148 -8.30 1.58 -6.03
C GLY A 148 -8.50 0.13 -6.48
N CYS A 149 -9.62 -0.48 -6.08
CA CYS A 149 -9.97 -1.85 -6.48
C CYS A 149 -10.07 -1.98 -8.00
N ASN A 150 -10.82 -1.08 -8.66
CA ASN A 150 -10.96 -1.09 -10.12
C ASN A 150 -9.63 -0.86 -10.84
N PHE A 151 -8.76 -0.02 -10.28
CA PHE A 151 -7.42 0.18 -10.82
C PHE A 151 -6.62 -1.13 -10.78
N LEU A 152 -6.60 -1.83 -9.65
CA LEU A 152 -5.85 -3.07 -9.51
C LEU A 152 -6.40 -4.16 -10.44
N LEU A 153 -7.71 -4.40 -10.43
CA LEU A 153 -8.36 -5.42 -11.27
C LEU A 153 -8.11 -5.22 -12.78
N ARG A 154 -7.99 -3.98 -13.24
CA ARG A 154 -7.78 -3.68 -14.67
C ARG A 154 -6.32 -3.65 -15.11
N ASN A 155 -5.39 -3.35 -14.19
CA ASN A 155 -4.02 -3.00 -14.56
C ASN A 155 -2.98 -3.96 -13.98
N ILE A 156 -3.35 -4.80 -13.00
CA ILE A 156 -2.42 -5.70 -12.32
C ILE A 156 -2.80 -7.14 -12.65
N PRO A 157 -1.91 -7.91 -13.31
CA PRO A 157 -2.15 -9.33 -13.54
C PRO A 157 -2.15 -10.09 -12.22
N ASP A 158 -2.89 -11.20 -12.17
CA ASP A 158 -2.97 -12.09 -11.01
C ASP A 158 -3.51 -11.42 -9.72
N GLU A 159 -4.21 -10.27 -9.85
CA GLU A 159 -4.82 -9.57 -8.71
C GLU A 159 -6.07 -10.29 -8.18
N GLN A 160 -6.85 -10.90 -9.05
CA GLN A 160 -8.08 -11.62 -8.70
C GLN A 160 -7.84 -13.13 -8.70
N PHE A 161 -8.38 -13.83 -7.70
CA PHE A 161 -8.36 -15.29 -7.66
C PHE A 161 -9.59 -15.88 -6.97
N GLU A 162 -9.89 -17.13 -7.34
CA GLU A 162 -10.77 -18.01 -6.59
C GLU A 162 -9.93 -18.98 -5.76
N PHE A 163 -10.41 -19.33 -4.56
CA PHE A 163 -9.79 -20.31 -3.67
C PHE A 163 -10.72 -21.48 -3.41
N ASP A 164 -10.24 -22.69 -3.63
CA ASP A 164 -10.89 -23.94 -3.23
C ASP A 164 -9.90 -24.78 -2.41
N LYS A 165 -10.25 -25.05 -1.14
CA LYS A 165 -9.44 -25.83 -0.20
C LYS A 165 -9.13 -27.23 -0.73
N HIS A 166 -10.02 -27.81 -1.53
CA HIS A 166 -9.90 -29.16 -2.07
C HIS A 166 -9.59 -29.18 -3.57
N GLY A 167 -9.36 -28.01 -4.18
CA GLY A 167 -9.00 -27.86 -5.58
C GLY A 167 -7.53 -28.17 -5.88
N ASP A 168 -7.24 -28.49 -7.13
CA ASP A 168 -5.88 -28.64 -7.68
C ASP A 168 -5.79 -27.90 -9.04
N PRO A 169 -5.17 -26.71 -9.11
CA PRO A 169 -4.55 -25.96 -8.00
C PRO A 169 -5.59 -25.34 -7.05
N GLN A 170 -5.22 -25.13 -5.79
CA GLN A 170 -6.09 -24.48 -4.78
C GLN A 170 -6.43 -23.03 -5.13
N TYR A 171 -5.52 -22.35 -5.83
CA TYR A 171 -5.67 -20.98 -6.28
C TYR A 171 -5.85 -20.96 -7.79
N LYS A 172 -6.92 -20.29 -8.24
CA LYS A 172 -7.17 -20.05 -9.65
C LYS A 172 -7.20 -18.55 -9.89
N PHE A 173 -6.11 -18.02 -10.44
CA PHE A 173 -6.00 -16.62 -10.81
C PHE A 173 -6.86 -16.31 -12.04
N ILE A 174 -7.53 -15.16 -11.99
CA ILE A 174 -8.46 -14.70 -13.01
C ILE A 174 -7.94 -13.37 -13.52
N ASN A 175 -7.61 -13.30 -14.80
CA ASN A 175 -7.41 -12.02 -15.46
C ASN A 175 -8.79 -11.46 -15.77
N SER A 176 -9.16 -10.36 -15.14
CA SER A 176 -10.48 -9.77 -15.27
C SER A 176 -10.71 -9.30 -16.72
N ASP A 177 -11.93 -9.50 -17.23
CA ASP A 177 -12.39 -8.88 -18.47
C ASP A 177 -12.26 -7.34 -18.35
N PRO A 178 -11.98 -6.59 -19.43
CA PRO A 178 -12.05 -5.13 -19.41
C PRO A 178 -13.31 -4.57 -18.74
N ASN A 179 -14.44 -5.30 -18.87
CA ASN A 179 -15.67 -5.00 -18.16
C ASN A 179 -15.83 -5.82 -16.87
N ILE A 180 -15.40 -5.22 -15.76
CA ILE A 180 -15.49 -5.80 -14.40
C ILE A 180 -16.87 -5.64 -13.73
N PHE A 181 -17.82 -4.94 -14.37
CA PHE A 181 -19.11 -4.60 -13.76
C PHE A 181 -20.27 -5.48 -14.26
N PRO A 182 -21.34 -5.63 -13.45
CA PRO A 182 -21.46 -5.19 -12.05
C PRO A 182 -20.77 -6.18 -11.09
N TYR A 183 -20.40 -5.71 -9.91
CA TYR A 183 -19.91 -6.59 -8.85
C TYR A 183 -20.36 -6.14 -7.46
N LEU A 184 -20.28 -7.08 -6.52
CA LEU A 184 -20.48 -6.82 -5.10
C LEU A 184 -19.13 -6.75 -4.41
N LEU A 185 -18.85 -5.64 -3.72
CA LEU A 185 -17.65 -5.48 -2.92
C LEU A 185 -17.99 -5.60 -1.44
N VAL A 186 -17.45 -6.63 -0.80
CA VAL A 186 -17.57 -6.85 0.64
C VAL A 186 -16.24 -6.46 1.29
N ASN A 187 -16.17 -5.25 1.83
CA ASN A 187 -14.98 -4.76 2.51
C ASN A 187 -15.02 -5.13 3.99
N ILE A 188 -14.13 -6.04 4.41
CA ILE A 188 -14.02 -6.54 5.79
C ILE A 188 -12.85 -5.82 6.47
N GLY A 189 -13.17 -4.83 7.31
CA GLY A 189 -12.24 -4.14 8.19
C GLY A 189 -12.58 -4.40 9.66
N SER A 190 -12.53 -3.36 10.50
CA SER A 190 -13.00 -3.47 11.89
C SER A 190 -14.49 -3.88 11.95
N GLY A 191 -15.31 -3.32 11.06
CA GLY A 191 -16.64 -3.81 10.69
C GLY A 191 -16.67 -4.26 9.23
N VAL A 192 -17.87 -4.46 8.66
CA VAL A 192 -18.05 -4.87 7.26
C VAL A 192 -18.93 -3.87 6.52
N SER A 193 -18.52 -3.51 5.30
CA SER A 193 -19.33 -2.73 4.36
C SER A 193 -19.62 -3.56 3.11
N ILE A 194 -20.88 -3.58 2.68
CA ILE A 194 -21.33 -4.30 1.49
C ILE A 194 -21.79 -3.27 0.46
N MET A 195 -21.12 -3.27 -0.68
CA MET A 195 -21.26 -2.29 -1.75
C MET A 195 -21.75 -2.97 -3.01
N LYS A 196 -22.78 -2.41 -3.64
CA LYS A 196 -23.16 -2.72 -5.02
C LYS A 196 -22.44 -1.73 -5.93
N VAL A 197 -21.66 -2.22 -6.88
CA VAL A 197 -20.91 -1.40 -7.83
C VAL A 197 -21.39 -1.68 -9.25
N GLU A 198 -22.02 -0.69 -9.86
CA GLU A 198 -22.57 -0.77 -11.22
C GLU A 198 -21.65 -0.12 -12.26
N SER A 199 -20.85 0.89 -11.85
CA SER A 199 -19.81 1.50 -12.66
C SER A 199 -18.79 2.22 -11.78
N ASP A 200 -17.76 2.83 -12.39
CA ASP A 200 -16.77 3.65 -11.67
C ASP A 200 -17.37 4.84 -10.91
N SER A 201 -18.55 5.31 -11.31
CA SER A 201 -19.25 6.44 -10.71
C SER A 201 -20.64 6.10 -10.15
N SER A 202 -21.12 4.87 -10.34
CA SER A 202 -22.41 4.40 -9.83
C SER A 202 -22.18 3.24 -8.88
N TYR A 203 -22.29 3.54 -7.58
CA TYR A 203 -22.15 2.57 -6.52
C TYR A 203 -22.89 3.03 -5.29
N GLU A 204 -23.39 2.07 -4.51
CA GLU A 204 -24.12 2.34 -3.29
C GLU A 204 -23.80 1.31 -2.21
N ARG A 205 -23.80 1.77 -0.96
CA ARG A 205 -23.70 0.88 0.20
C ARG A 205 -25.05 0.25 0.46
N ILE A 206 -25.20 -1.01 0.08
CA ILE A 206 -26.45 -1.76 0.26
C ILE A 206 -26.57 -2.42 1.63
N GLY A 207 -25.48 -2.48 2.40
CA GLY A 207 -25.51 -3.05 3.74
C GLY A 207 -24.17 -3.08 4.45
N GLY A 208 -24.16 -3.78 5.58
CA GLY A 208 -22.96 -4.06 6.35
C GLY A 208 -23.29 -4.52 7.77
N THR A 209 -22.26 -4.89 8.52
CA THR A 209 -22.39 -5.37 9.90
C THR A 209 -21.26 -4.80 10.76
N SER A 210 -21.52 -4.60 12.06
CA SER A 210 -20.48 -4.30 13.04
C SER A 210 -19.64 -5.52 13.40
N LEU A 211 -20.10 -6.73 13.06
CA LEU A 211 -19.39 -7.99 13.26
C LEU A 211 -18.36 -8.20 12.14
N GLY A 212 -17.20 -7.56 12.28
CA GLY A 212 -16.08 -7.68 11.35
C GLY A 212 -14.81 -8.23 12.01
N GLY A 213 -13.67 -7.91 11.43
CA GLY A 213 -12.36 -8.32 11.96
C GLY A 213 -12.07 -7.75 13.35
N GLY A 214 -12.65 -6.59 13.70
CA GLY A 214 -12.53 -6.02 15.04
C GLY A 214 -13.24 -6.85 16.11
N THR A 215 -14.36 -7.49 15.76
CA THR A 215 -15.06 -8.42 16.65
C THR A 215 -14.27 -9.70 16.84
N PHE A 216 -13.77 -10.31 15.76
CA PHE A 216 -12.91 -11.48 15.83
C PHE A 216 -11.68 -11.22 16.69
N TRP A 217 -10.96 -10.12 16.41
CA TRP A 217 -9.76 -9.77 17.15
C TRP A 217 -10.06 -9.45 18.63
N GLY A 218 -11.06 -8.61 18.91
CA GLY A 218 -11.39 -8.21 20.27
C GLY A 218 -11.86 -9.37 21.15
N LEU A 219 -12.81 -10.18 20.66
CA LEU A 219 -13.31 -11.33 21.41
C LEU A 219 -12.25 -12.44 21.50
N GLY A 220 -11.56 -12.72 20.39
CA GLY A 220 -10.48 -13.71 20.37
C GLY A 220 -9.44 -13.39 21.43
N SER A 221 -8.89 -12.17 21.43
CA SER A 221 -7.90 -11.76 22.43
C SER A 221 -8.41 -11.84 23.87
N LEU A 222 -9.68 -11.50 24.13
CA LEU A 222 -10.25 -11.58 25.48
C LEU A 222 -10.45 -13.02 25.96
N LEU A 223 -10.83 -13.92 25.05
CA LEU A 223 -11.18 -15.31 25.39
C LEU A 223 -9.95 -16.22 25.45
N THR A 224 -8.93 -15.98 24.62
CA THR A 224 -7.73 -16.83 24.54
C THR A 224 -6.50 -16.23 25.20
N GLY A 225 -6.50 -14.92 25.44
CA GLY A 225 -5.32 -14.18 25.90
C GLY A 225 -4.30 -13.85 24.80
N ALA A 226 -4.59 -14.19 23.53
CA ALA A 226 -3.66 -13.98 22.41
C ALA A 226 -3.31 -12.50 22.17
N HIS A 227 -2.05 -12.27 21.82
CA HIS A 227 -1.40 -10.98 21.65
C HIS A 227 -1.15 -10.65 20.17
N GLY A 228 -2.21 -10.66 19.36
CA GLY A 228 -2.11 -10.24 17.96
C GLY A 228 -3.13 -10.91 17.08
N PHE A 229 -3.19 -10.47 15.82
CA PHE A 229 -4.08 -11.07 14.84
C PHE A 229 -3.55 -12.42 14.36
N ASP A 230 -2.25 -12.55 14.11
CA ASP A 230 -1.64 -13.77 13.58
C ASP A 230 -1.71 -14.93 14.58
N GLU A 231 -1.41 -14.68 15.86
CA GLU A 231 -1.56 -15.68 16.92
C GLU A 231 -3.01 -16.18 17.06
N LEU A 232 -4.00 -15.30 16.84
CA LEU A 232 -5.41 -15.73 16.82
C LEU A 232 -5.75 -16.62 15.62
N LEU A 233 -5.14 -16.39 14.46
CA LEU A 233 -5.31 -17.27 13.29
C LEU A 233 -4.66 -18.63 13.53
N ASP A 234 -3.48 -18.65 14.15
CA ASP A 234 -2.78 -19.89 14.50
C ASP A 234 -3.63 -20.72 15.46
N LEU A 235 -4.14 -20.12 16.54
CA LEU A 235 -5.06 -20.79 17.48
C LEU A 235 -6.34 -21.29 16.79
N ALA A 236 -6.92 -20.48 15.89
CA ALA A 236 -8.12 -20.88 15.15
C ALA A 236 -7.87 -22.05 14.19
N SER A 237 -6.64 -22.20 13.68
CA SER A 237 -6.26 -23.32 12.80
C SER A 237 -6.18 -24.67 13.53
N GLU A 238 -6.01 -24.64 14.85
CA GLU A 238 -5.94 -25.81 15.74
C GLU A 238 -7.28 -26.10 16.44
N GLY A 239 -8.30 -25.27 16.23
CA GLY A 239 -9.63 -25.44 16.81
C GLY A 239 -10.43 -26.60 16.20
N ASP A 240 -11.40 -27.11 16.97
CA ASP A 240 -12.39 -28.13 16.56
C ASP A 240 -13.73 -27.46 16.20
#